data_AF-A0A1I8H7J0-F1
#
_entry.id   AF-A0A1I8H7J0-F1
#
_cell.length_a   1.000
_cell.length_b   1.000
_cell.length_c   1.000
_cell.angle_alpha   90.00
_cell.angle_beta   90.00
_cell.angle_gamma   90.00
#
_symmetry.space_group_name_H-M   'P 1'
#
loop_
_entity.id
_entity.type
_entity.pdbx_description
1 polymer ?
#
loop_
_entity_poly.entity_id
_entity_poly.type
_entity_poly.pdbx_seq_one_letter_code
_entity_poly.pdbx_strand_id
1 'polypeptide(L)'
;VTEILAQIDDALADAGEQLRSRSQAAQKEAAQRAVAACLGLVAKLELWLGEAPSAASSPPGQQLPVSLERCGRAYARLSHLCARWRGSNQTIDGLRPRASRLGELLERRLADALTNALLSNDKPAIRVALTAFAGLGRPDQALEIYRELTVRRFLRSVLVQDTLQQQQQLSAAFASVLDFAREQRDAWASLLDPAGLTRHFDFLGGAVFPELARHLIDELPMLFNPGNPDRFHQRYSLTVLEFLPQFQALLPRLSSLPAYWELKRKFNLAVYFQIRLHEVTSSLDQELSACGLSPAPPGGSACRLKATSAALAALSRVWCPEVHLPALTGRFWKLTLLIICRCGAHFEGLAADIGTGEEGVRRALLLAADLAAAKAEILRLFSDSVQPKFADLPLADADDADEAGDAGSKSAERDQLFLTALTDCLA
;
A
#
# COMPACT_ATOMS: atom_id res chain seq x y z
N VAL A 1 -65.47 -39.67 -15.57
CA VAL A 1 -64.41 -38.92 -14.84
C VAL A 1 -63.04 -39.51 -15.15
N THR A 2 -62.82 -40.82 -14.94
CA THR A 2 -61.55 -41.52 -15.26
C THR A 2 -61.15 -41.43 -16.74
N GLU A 3 -62.10 -41.58 -17.65
CA GLU A 3 -61.84 -41.51 -19.11
C GLU A 3 -61.50 -40.08 -19.59
N ILE A 4 -62.10 -39.06 -18.96
CA ILE A 4 -61.80 -37.65 -19.22
C ILE A 4 -60.41 -37.28 -18.67
N LEU A 5 -60.03 -37.83 -17.52
CA LEU A 5 -58.68 -37.63 -16.96
C LEU A 5 -57.59 -38.24 -17.84
N ALA A 6 -57.81 -39.45 -18.38
CA ALA A 6 -56.88 -40.09 -19.30
C ALA A 6 -56.70 -39.29 -20.61
N GLN A 7 -57.78 -38.75 -21.16
CA GLN A 7 -57.72 -37.89 -22.35
C GLN A 7 -56.98 -36.56 -22.10
N ILE A 8 -57.09 -36.00 -20.88
CA ILE A 8 -56.36 -34.80 -20.47
C ILE A 8 -54.86 -35.11 -20.30
N ASP A 9 -54.52 -36.25 -19.71
CA ASP A 9 -53.12 -36.69 -19.55
C ASP A 9 -52.44 -36.98 -20.89
N ASP A 10 -53.14 -37.62 -21.84
CA ASP A 10 -52.64 -37.83 -23.21
C ASP A 10 -52.45 -36.51 -23.96
N ALA A 11 -53.40 -35.56 -23.84
CA ALA A 11 -53.27 -34.24 -24.44
C ALA A 11 -52.12 -33.42 -23.82
N LEU A 12 -51.86 -33.58 -22.51
CA LEU A 12 -50.73 -32.96 -21.82
C LEU A 12 -49.39 -33.59 -22.25
N ALA A 13 -49.35 -34.91 -22.48
CA ALA A 13 -48.18 -35.62 -22.98
C ALA A 13 -47.84 -35.18 -24.41
N ASP A 14 -48.82 -35.13 -25.32
CA ASP A 14 -48.67 -34.64 -26.69
C ASP A 14 -48.23 -33.16 -26.73
N ALA A 15 -48.85 -32.32 -25.89
CA ALA A 15 -48.44 -30.91 -25.76
C ALA A 15 -47.00 -30.79 -25.24
N GLY A 16 -46.61 -31.63 -24.29
CA GLY A 16 -45.24 -31.71 -23.76
C GLY A 16 -44.22 -32.13 -24.82
N GLU A 17 -44.56 -33.10 -25.67
CA GLU A 17 -43.70 -33.57 -26.75
C GLU A 17 -43.57 -32.53 -27.88
N GLN A 18 -44.67 -31.84 -28.23
CA GLN A 18 -44.66 -30.72 -29.16
C GLN A 18 -43.84 -29.53 -28.63
N LEU A 19 -43.89 -29.23 -27.33
CA LEU A 19 -43.07 -28.19 -26.72
C LEU A 19 -41.58 -28.58 -26.73
N ARG A 20 -41.24 -29.85 -26.51
CA ARG A 20 -39.86 -30.37 -26.62
C ARG A 20 -39.34 -30.31 -28.05
N SER A 21 -40.14 -30.69 -29.05
CA SER A 21 -39.71 -30.62 -30.45
C SER A 21 -39.52 -29.17 -30.93
N ARG A 22 -40.41 -28.26 -30.53
CA ARG A 22 -40.27 -26.82 -30.80
C ARG A 22 -39.06 -26.20 -30.10
N SER A 23 -38.78 -26.57 -28.84
CA SER A 23 -37.61 -26.06 -28.12
C SER A 23 -36.29 -26.56 -28.73
N GLN A 24 -36.24 -27.83 -29.16
CA GLN A 24 -35.08 -28.39 -29.87
C GLN A 24 -34.86 -27.74 -31.23
N ALA A 25 -35.93 -27.50 -32.01
CA ALA A 25 -35.84 -26.80 -33.29
C ALA A 25 -35.32 -25.36 -33.11
N ALA A 26 -35.86 -24.62 -32.12
CA ALA A 26 -35.40 -23.28 -31.79
C ALA A 26 -33.93 -23.25 -31.35
N GLN A 27 -33.47 -24.24 -30.58
CA GLN A 27 -32.06 -24.37 -30.18
C GLN A 27 -31.15 -24.62 -31.38
N LYS A 28 -31.52 -25.50 -32.31
CA LYS A 28 -30.76 -25.76 -33.54
C LYS A 28 -30.65 -24.53 -34.42
N GLU A 29 -31.75 -23.79 -34.60
CA GLU A 29 -31.76 -22.57 -35.40
C GLU A 29 -30.91 -21.45 -34.74
N ALA A 30 -30.98 -21.31 -33.41
CA ALA A 30 -30.14 -20.38 -32.66
C ALA A 30 -28.65 -20.74 -32.76
N ALA A 31 -28.31 -22.02 -32.73
CA ALA A 31 -26.94 -22.52 -32.93
C ALA A 31 -26.41 -22.17 -34.33
N GLN A 32 -27.21 -22.41 -35.39
CA GLN A 32 -26.83 -22.09 -36.77
C GLN A 32 -26.59 -20.59 -36.97
N ARG A 33 -27.49 -19.73 -36.45
CA ARG A 33 -27.30 -18.27 -36.50
C ARG A 33 -26.04 -17.84 -35.76
N ALA A 34 -25.72 -18.47 -34.63
CA ALA A 34 -24.50 -18.19 -33.88
C ALA A 34 -23.23 -18.59 -34.65
N VAL A 35 -23.21 -19.76 -35.31
CA VAL A 35 -22.11 -20.18 -36.17
C VAL A 35 -21.90 -19.20 -37.32
N ALA A 36 -22.96 -18.83 -38.04
CA ALA A 36 -22.89 -17.85 -39.13
C ALA A 36 -22.37 -16.48 -38.65
N ALA A 37 -22.83 -16.02 -37.49
CA ALA A 37 -22.34 -14.78 -36.88
C ALA A 37 -20.86 -14.86 -36.51
N CYS A 38 -20.40 -15.97 -35.90
CA CYS A 38 -18.98 -16.17 -35.58
C CYS A 38 -18.12 -16.17 -36.85
N LEU A 39 -18.49 -16.94 -37.88
CA LEU A 39 -17.76 -16.99 -39.14
C LEU A 39 -17.69 -15.61 -39.82
N GLY A 40 -18.81 -14.88 -39.85
CA GLY A 40 -18.84 -13.53 -40.40
C GLY A 40 -18.01 -12.52 -39.62
N LEU A 41 -17.92 -12.66 -38.29
CA LEU A 41 -17.05 -11.83 -37.45
C LEU A 41 -15.56 -12.18 -37.62
N VAL A 42 -15.22 -13.48 -37.72
CA VAL A 42 -13.85 -13.93 -38.04
C VAL A 42 -13.40 -13.33 -39.36
N ALA A 43 -14.19 -13.48 -40.43
CA ALA A 43 -13.83 -12.97 -41.76
C ALA A 43 -13.65 -11.45 -41.78
N LYS A 44 -14.52 -10.71 -41.07
CA LYS A 44 -14.38 -9.25 -40.93
C LYS A 44 -13.11 -8.86 -40.18
N LEU A 45 -12.80 -9.55 -39.08
CA LEU A 45 -11.58 -9.31 -38.32
C LEU A 45 -10.33 -9.67 -39.13
N GLU A 46 -10.32 -10.79 -39.85
CA GLU A 46 -9.23 -11.17 -40.76
C GLU A 46 -9.01 -10.11 -41.85
N LEU A 47 -10.08 -9.55 -42.40
CA LEU A 47 -9.99 -8.45 -43.38
C LEU A 47 -9.42 -7.18 -42.75
N TRP A 48 -9.99 -6.72 -41.64
CA TRP A 48 -9.59 -5.48 -40.98
C TRP A 48 -8.18 -5.52 -40.39
N LEU A 49 -7.74 -6.70 -39.94
CA LEU A 49 -6.39 -6.91 -39.41
C LEU A 49 -5.37 -7.26 -40.51
N GLY A 50 -5.83 -7.79 -41.65
CA GLY A 50 -5.03 -8.14 -42.82
C GLY A 50 -4.73 -6.97 -43.76
N GLU A 51 -5.60 -5.96 -43.80
CA GLU A 51 -5.33 -4.68 -44.46
C GLU A 51 -4.45 -3.78 -43.58
N ALA A 52 -3.15 -4.06 -43.52
CA ALA A 52 -2.18 -3.03 -43.15
C ALA A 52 -1.77 -2.28 -44.43
N PRO A 53 -2.04 -0.97 -44.56
CA PRO A 53 -1.31 -0.19 -45.53
C PRO A 53 0.16 -0.20 -45.12
N SER A 54 1.02 -0.59 -46.06
CA SER A 54 2.45 -0.30 -46.02
C SER A 54 2.63 1.17 -45.63
N ALA A 55 3.26 1.42 -44.48
CA ALA A 55 3.43 2.73 -43.86
C ALA A 55 4.43 3.64 -44.61
N ALA A 56 4.36 3.69 -45.94
CA ALA A 56 5.29 4.47 -46.76
C ALA A 56 4.64 5.42 -47.78
N SER A 57 3.32 5.40 -47.98
CA SER A 57 2.70 6.31 -48.96
C SER A 57 1.21 6.52 -48.72
N SER A 58 0.83 7.43 -47.82
CA SER A 58 -0.46 8.12 -47.92
C SER A 58 -0.44 9.46 -47.18
N PRO A 59 -1.03 10.52 -47.76
CA PRO A 59 -1.02 11.87 -47.21
C PRO A 59 -1.87 11.99 -45.93
N PRO A 60 -1.58 12.99 -45.07
CA PRO A 60 -2.30 13.21 -43.83
C PRO A 60 -3.70 13.77 -44.15
N GLY A 61 -4.76 13.05 -43.81
CA GLY A 61 -6.11 13.62 -43.74
C GLY A 61 -7.27 12.72 -44.11
N GLN A 62 -7.08 11.63 -44.84
CA GLN A 62 -8.21 10.79 -45.31
C GLN A 62 -7.83 9.32 -45.37
N GLN A 63 -8.01 8.66 -44.23
CA GLN A 63 -8.46 7.27 -44.09
C GLN A 63 -8.63 7.10 -42.59
N LEU A 64 -9.88 7.14 -42.09
CA LEU A 64 -10.13 6.59 -40.77
C LEU A 64 -9.62 5.15 -40.85
N PRO A 65 -8.55 4.77 -40.10
CA PRO A 65 -8.21 3.36 -40.02
C PRO A 65 -9.50 2.66 -39.63
N VAL A 66 -9.78 1.49 -40.19
CA VAL A 66 -10.88 0.67 -39.71
C VAL A 66 -10.69 0.55 -38.20
N SER A 67 -11.48 1.32 -37.43
CA SER A 67 -11.00 1.78 -36.13
C SER A 67 -10.66 0.57 -35.28
N LEU A 68 -9.47 0.53 -34.68
CA LEU A 68 -9.06 -0.53 -33.77
C LEU A 68 -10.11 -0.77 -32.67
N GLU A 69 -10.91 0.26 -32.35
CA GLU A 69 -12.12 0.17 -31.51
C GLU A 69 -13.21 -0.74 -32.09
N ARG A 70 -13.48 -0.65 -33.41
CA ARG A 70 -14.42 -1.53 -34.12
C ARG A 70 -13.91 -2.97 -34.13
N CYS A 71 -12.60 -3.16 -34.30
CA CYS A 71 -11.96 -4.47 -34.19
C CYS A 71 -12.10 -5.03 -32.77
N GLY A 72 -11.82 -4.22 -31.74
CA GLY A 72 -12.00 -4.58 -30.33
C GLY A 72 -13.43 -5.00 -29.99
N ARG A 73 -14.44 -4.22 -30.41
CA ARG A 73 -15.85 -4.55 -30.20
C ARG A 73 -16.29 -5.83 -30.94
N ALA A 74 -15.83 -6.00 -32.18
CA ALA A 74 -16.14 -7.19 -32.97
C ALA A 74 -15.51 -8.44 -32.34
N TYR A 75 -14.27 -8.35 -31.85
CA TYR A 75 -13.61 -9.44 -31.14
C TYR A 75 -14.27 -9.76 -29.80
N ALA A 76 -14.64 -8.76 -29.01
CA ALA A 76 -15.36 -8.96 -27.74
C ALA A 76 -16.68 -9.72 -27.95
N ARG A 77 -17.44 -9.34 -28.99
CA ARG A 77 -18.67 -10.04 -29.38
C ARG A 77 -18.40 -11.48 -29.82
N LEU A 78 -17.34 -11.70 -30.60
CA LEU A 78 -16.94 -13.03 -31.03
C LEU A 78 -16.53 -13.92 -29.86
N SER A 79 -15.72 -13.39 -28.93
CA SER A 79 -15.28 -14.09 -27.73
C SER A 79 -16.48 -14.50 -26.85
N HIS A 80 -17.43 -13.58 -26.63
CA HIS A 80 -18.66 -13.88 -25.90
C HIS A 80 -19.50 -14.97 -26.57
N LEU A 81 -19.66 -14.93 -27.91
CA LEU A 81 -20.39 -15.96 -28.64
C LEU A 81 -19.68 -17.33 -28.58
N CYS A 82 -18.36 -17.36 -28.73
CA CYS A 82 -17.56 -18.58 -28.60
C CYS A 82 -17.61 -19.17 -27.19
N ALA A 83 -17.72 -18.34 -26.15
CA ALA A 83 -17.88 -18.78 -24.77
C ALA A 83 -19.30 -19.33 -24.51
N ARG A 84 -20.34 -18.64 -24.99
CA ARG A 84 -21.75 -19.01 -24.76
C ARG A 84 -22.13 -20.37 -25.33
N TRP A 85 -21.54 -20.76 -26.46
CA TRP A 85 -21.87 -21.99 -27.18
C TRP A 85 -20.82 -23.10 -27.02
N ARG A 86 -19.98 -23.00 -25.99
CA ARG A 86 -18.91 -23.95 -25.70
C ARG A 86 -19.47 -25.36 -25.49
N GLY A 87 -18.90 -26.35 -26.17
CA GLY A 87 -19.30 -27.75 -26.05
C GLY A 87 -20.63 -28.12 -26.71
N SER A 88 -21.41 -27.14 -27.22
CA SER A 88 -22.68 -27.41 -27.91
C SER A 88 -22.52 -27.63 -29.41
N ASN A 89 -21.44 -27.14 -30.03
CA ASN A 89 -21.17 -27.28 -31.47
C ASN A 89 -19.67 -27.42 -31.76
N GLN A 90 -19.29 -28.53 -32.42
CA GLN A 90 -17.89 -28.82 -32.79
C GLN A 90 -17.27 -27.76 -33.71
N THR A 91 -18.08 -27.10 -34.56
CA THR A 91 -17.62 -26.03 -35.46
C THR A 91 -17.18 -24.78 -34.71
N ILE A 92 -17.90 -24.39 -33.64
CA ILE A 92 -17.52 -23.24 -32.79
C ILE A 92 -16.24 -23.57 -32.01
N ASP A 93 -16.11 -24.81 -31.55
CA ASP A 93 -14.88 -25.29 -30.89
C ASP A 93 -13.68 -25.25 -31.85
N GLY A 94 -13.87 -25.60 -33.13
CA GLY A 94 -12.85 -25.47 -34.17
C GLY A 94 -12.46 -24.03 -34.53
N LEU A 95 -13.34 -23.05 -34.32
CA LEU A 95 -13.07 -21.63 -34.54
C LEU A 95 -12.30 -20.96 -33.40
N ARG A 96 -12.28 -21.56 -32.20
CA ARG A 96 -11.57 -21.03 -31.02
C ARG A 96 -10.08 -20.76 -31.25
N PRO A 97 -9.26 -21.69 -31.80
CA PRO A 97 -7.85 -21.40 -32.05
C PRO A 97 -7.63 -20.26 -33.06
N ARG A 98 -8.54 -20.11 -34.04
CA ARG A 98 -8.52 -18.98 -34.97
C ARG A 98 -8.85 -17.67 -34.26
N ALA A 99 -9.89 -17.68 -33.42
CA ALA A 99 -10.24 -16.54 -32.58
C ALA A 99 -9.07 -16.10 -31.70
N SER A 100 -8.43 -17.03 -30.99
CA SER A 100 -7.25 -16.74 -30.15
C SER A 100 -6.13 -16.07 -30.94
N ARG A 101 -5.79 -16.57 -32.13
CA ARG A 101 -4.77 -15.95 -33.00
C ARG A 101 -5.13 -14.52 -33.42
N LEU A 102 -6.39 -14.27 -33.75
CA LEU A 102 -6.86 -12.91 -34.08
C LEU A 102 -6.84 -11.99 -32.85
N GLY A 103 -7.12 -12.54 -31.67
CA GLY A 103 -6.98 -11.84 -30.40
C GLY A 103 -5.54 -11.41 -30.14
N GLU A 104 -4.59 -12.33 -30.23
CA GLU A 104 -3.16 -12.05 -30.06
C GLU A 104 -2.65 -11.00 -31.06
N LEU A 105 -3.07 -11.08 -32.32
CA LEU A 105 -2.67 -10.11 -33.35
C LEU A 105 -3.28 -8.73 -33.08
N LEU A 106 -4.55 -8.67 -32.69
CA LEU A 106 -5.20 -7.42 -32.29
C LEU A 106 -4.55 -6.81 -31.04
N GLU A 107 -4.25 -7.61 -30.02
CA GLU A 107 -3.54 -7.16 -28.81
C GLU A 107 -2.17 -6.57 -29.18
N ARG A 108 -1.39 -7.24 -30.03
CA ARG A 108 -0.10 -6.73 -30.51
C ARG A 108 -0.24 -5.40 -31.26
N ARG A 109 -1.21 -5.29 -32.18
CA ARG A 109 -1.46 -4.06 -32.94
C ARG A 109 -1.93 -2.91 -32.05
N LEU A 110 -2.75 -3.20 -31.04
CA LEU A 110 -3.19 -2.22 -30.06
C LEU A 110 -2.03 -1.76 -29.17
N ALA A 111 -1.13 -2.67 -28.79
CA ALA A 111 0.07 -2.33 -28.04
C ALA A 111 0.99 -1.40 -28.85
N ASP A 112 1.23 -1.71 -30.13
CA ASP A 112 2.02 -0.86 -31.04
C ASP A 112 1.35 0.53 -31.21
N ALA A 113 0.02 0.56 -31.41
CA ALA A 113 -0.74 1.79 -31.57
C ALA A 113 -0.70 2.66 -30.30
N LEU A 114 -0.89 2.06 -29.13
CA LEU A 114 -0.82 2.78 -27.85
C LEU A 114 0.60 3.30 -27.59
N THR A 115 1.62 2.49 -27.87
CA THR A 115 3.03 2.89 -27.73
C THR A 115 3.34 4.11 -28.58
N ASN A 116 2.97 4.09 -29.87
CA ASN A 116 3.19 5.22 -30.76
C ASN A 116 2.41 6.46 -30.31
N ALA A 117 1.16 6.29 -29.89
CA ALA A 117 0.31 7.39 -29.43
C ALA A 117 0.84 8.03 -28.13
N LEU A 118 1.39 7.24 -27.20
CA LEU A 118 2.04 7.74 -25.99
C LEU A 118 3.33 8.50 -26.32
N LEU A 119 4.15 8.00 -27.25
CA LEU A 119 5.38 8.65 -27.68
C LEU A 119 5.12 9.97 -28.42
N SER A 120 4.08 10.03 -29.25
CA SER A 120 3.67 11.26 -29.96
C SER A 120 2.79 12.19 -29.12
N ASN A 121 2.42 11.80 -27.90
CA ASN A 121 1.47 12.49 -27.03
C ASN A 121 0.13 12.82 -27.72
N ASP A 122 -0.34 11.91 -28.58
CA ASP A 122 -1.57 12.10 -29.36
C ASP A 122 -2.80 11.66 -28.56
N LYS A 123 -3.38 12.59 -27.81
CA LYS A 123 -4.56 12.38 -26.95
C LYS A 123 -5.72 11.62 -27.61
N PRO A 124 -6.21 11.98 -28.81
CA PRO A 124 -7.28 11.21 -29.46
C PRO A 124 -6.86 9.77 -29.80
N ALA A 125 -5.63 9.54 -30.27
CA ALA A 125 -5.16 8.17 -30.55
C ALA A 125 -5.05 7.33 -29.27
N ILE A 126 -4.57 7.92 -28.17
CA ILE A 126 -4.53 7.25 -26.85
C ILE A 126 -5.96 6.85 -26.42
N ARG A 127 -6.95 7.75 -26.55
CA ARG A 127 -8.34 7.44 -26.20
C ARG A 127 -8.91 6.28 -27.02
N VAL A 128 -8.64 6.26 -28.33
CA VAL A 128 -9.11 5.18 -29.21
C VAL A 128 -8.48 3.84 -28.80
N ALA A 129 -7.17 3.82 -28.55
CA ALA A 129 -6.47 2.62 -28.11
C ALA A 129 -7.01 2.11 -26.76
N LEU A 130 -7.19 3.00 -25.76
CA LEU A 130 -7.72 2.62 -24.45
C LEU A 130 -9.17 2.14 -24.51
N THR A 131 -9.99 2.75 -25.36
CA THR A 131 -11.37 2.28 -25.58
C THR A 131 -11.38 0.87 -26.16
N ALA A 132 -10.46 0.56 -27.07
CA ALA A 132 -10.31 -0.79 -27.61
C ALA A 132 -9.81 -1.78 -26.54
N PHE A 133 -8.82 -1.43 -25.72
CA PHE A 133 -8.35 -2.27 -24.60
C PHE A 133 -9.45 -2.54 -23.57
N ALA A 134 -10.26 -1.54 -23.23
CA ALA A 134 -11.42 -1.71 -22.36
C ALA A 134 -12.45 -2.66 -22.99
N GLY A 135 -12.70 -2.52 -24.29
CA GLY A 135 -13.58 -3.43 -25.04
C GLY A 135 -13.09 -4.88 -25.08
N LEU A 136 -11.78 -5.09 -25.10
CA LEU A 136 -11.16 -6.42 -25.03
C LEU A 136 -11.17 -7.03 -23.63
N GLY A 137 -11.47 -6.25 -22.58
CA GLY A 137 -11.38 -6.71 -21.19
C GLY A 137 -9.94 -6.94 -20.75
N ARG A 138 -8.97 -6.21 -21.32
CA ARG A 138 -7.53 -6.29 -21.00
C ARG A 138 -6.97 -4.92 -20.58
N PRO A 139 -7.53 -4.27 -19.54
CA PRO A 139 -7.01 -2.96 -19.11
C PRO A 139 -5.58 -3.04 -18.59
N ASP A 140 -5.20 -4.17 -17.98
CA ASP A 140 -3.88 -4.37 -17.37
C ASP A 140 -2.72 -4.24 -18.38
N GLN A 141 -2.90 -4.74 -19.61
CA GLN A 141 -1.89 -4.62 -20.66
C GLN A 141 -1.61 -3.16 -21.04
N ALA A 142 -2.66 -2.32 -21.09
CA ALA A 142 -2.50 -0.91 -21.40
C ALA A 142 -1.80 -0.16 -20.26
N LEU A 143 -2.12 -0.51 -19.01
CA LEU A 143 -1.45 0.01 -17.82
C LEU A 143 0.03 -0.38 -17.80
N GLU A 144 0.36 -1.62 -18.17
CA GLU A 144 1.73 -2.12 -18.30
C GLU A 144 2.54 -1.33 -19.33
N ILE A 145 1.98 -1.08 -20.52
CA ILE A 145 2.66 -0.30 -21.57
C ILE A 145 2.96 1.12 -21.07
N TYR A 146 1.99 1.76 -20.42
CA TYR A 146 2.18 3.08 -19.83
C TYR A 146 3.22 3.08 -18.69
N ARG A 147 3.20 2.03 -17.86
CA ARG A 147 4.15 1.83 -16.76
C ARG A 147 5.59 1.80 -17.27
N GLU A 148 5.84 1.01 -18.31
CA GLU A 148 7.16 0.83 -18.91
C GLU A 148 7.66 2.08 -19.63
N LEU A 149 6.80 2.70 -20.46
CA LEU A 149 7.21 3.79 -21.35
C LEU A 149 7.31 5.14 -20.65
N THR A 150 6.45 5.42 -19.68
CA THR A 150 6.35 6.74 -19.05
C THR A 150 6.87 6.69 -17.63
N VAL A 151 6.25 5.87 -16.77
CA VAL A 151 6.51 5.89 -15.33
C VAL A 151 7.93 5.43 -15.02
N ARG A 152 8.34 4.26 -15.53
CA ARG A 152 9.68 3.71 -15.27
C ARG A 152 10.79 4.63 -15.76
N ARG A 153 10.63 5.24 -16.95
CA ARG A 153 11.62 6.18 -17.49
C ARG A 153 11.74 7.42 -16.62
N PHE A 154 10.63 7.97 -16.18
CA PHE A 154 10.61 9.11 -15.26
C PHE A 154 11.28 8.74 -13.93
N LEU A 155 10.88 7.65 -13.28
CA LEU A 155 11.45 7.24 -12.00
C LEU A 155 12.95 6.97 -12.08
N ARG A 156 13.43 6.34 -13.16
CA ARG A 156 14.88 6.14 -13.38
C ARG A 156 15.65 7.44 -13.56
N SER A 157 15.01 8.52 -14.03
CA SER A 157 15.65 9.83 -14.16
C SER A 157 15.69 10.60 -12.84
N VAL A 158 14.70 10.42 -11.96
CA VAL A 158 14.56 11.18 -10.70
C VAL A 158 15.13 10.44 -9.49
N LEU A 159 14.94 9.12 -9.43
CA LEU A 159 15.29 8.27 -8.30
C LEU A 159 16.57 7.47 -8.58
N VAL A 160 17.70 8.17 -8.69
CA VAL A 160 19.03 7.58 -8.93
C VAL A 160 19.77 7.45 -7.59
N GLN A 161 20.17 6.23 -7.22
CA GLN A 161 20.77 5.98 -5.91
C GLN A 161 21.97 6.88 -5.58
N ASP A 162 22.86 7.08 -6.54
CA ASP A 162 24.11 7.82 -6.33
C ASP A 162 23.89 9.31 -6.04
N THR A 163 22.77 9.87 -6.48
CA THR A 163 22.42 11.28 -6.26
C THR A 163 21.57 11.51 -5.01
N LEU A 164 21.11 10.44 -4.34
CA LEU A 164 20.17 10.50 -3.22
C LEU A 164 20.81 10.16 -1.87
N GLN A 165 22.09 10.50 -1.69
CA GLN A 165 22.80 10.22 -0.44
C GLN A 165 22.34 11.13 0.71
N GLN A 166 22.00 12.38 0.42
CA GLN A 166 21.57 13.36 1.41
C GLN A 166 20.04 13.41 1.55
N GLN A 167 19.57 13.71 2.76
CA GLN A 167 18.14 13.77 3.09
C GLN A 167 17.38 14.80 2.23
N GLN A 168 17.97 15.96 1.97
CA GLN A 168 17.36 17.02 1.15
C GLN A 168 17.15 16.58 -0.31
N GLN A 169 18.08 15.80 -0.86
CA GLN A 169 17.98 15.28 -2.23
C GLN A 169 16.84 14.27 -2.35
N LEU A 170 16.70 13.38 -1.37
CA LEU A 170 15.60 12.41 -1.32
C LEU A 170 14.23 13.11 -1.17
N SER A 171 14.14 14.12 -0.31
CA SER A 171 12.93 14.92 -0.13
C SER A 171 12.53 15.64 -1.43
N ALA A 172 13.50 16.27 -2.12
CA ALA A 172 13.26 16.91 -3.41
C ALA A 172 12.80 15.91 -4.48
N ALA A 173 13.42 14.73 -4.54
CA ALA A 173 13.02 13.68 -5.48
C ALA A 173 11.60 13.18 -5.20
N PHE A 174 11.22 13.00 -3.93
CA PHE A 174 9.86 12.66 -3.53
C PHE A 174 8.85 13.76 -3.89
N ALA A 175 9.21 15.04 -3.73
CA ALA A 175 8.38 16.14 -4.18
C ALA A 175 8.15 16.08 -5.70
N SER A 176 9.21 15.87 -6.49
CA SER A 176 9.09 15.69 -7.95
C SER A 176 8.20 14.51 -8.35
N VAL A 177 8.25 13.40 -7.60
CA VAL A 177 7.37 12.24 -7.83
C VAL A 177 5.90 12.59 -7.51
N LEU A 178 5.65 13.35 -6.45
CA LEU A 178 4.29 13.80 -6.12
C LEU A 178 3.75 14.76 -7.18
N ASP A 179 4.57 15.70 -7.65
CA ASP A 179 4.19 16.63 -8.71
C ASP A 179 3.84 15.88 -9.99
N PHE A 180 4.69 14.93 -10.40
CA PHE A 180 4.40 14.04 -11.52
C PHE A 180 3.09 13.27 -11.31
N ALA A 181 2.87 12.68 -10.12
CA ALA A 181 1.64 11.94 -9.84
C ALA A 181 0.38 12.82 -9.91
N ARG A 182 0.45 14.08 -9.47
CA ARG A 182 -0.63 15.08 -9.62
C ARG A 182 -0.90 15.38 -11.08
N GLU A 183 0.14 15.69 -11.84
CA GLU A 183 0.01 15.97 -13.28
C GLU A 183 -0.61 14.79 -14.03
N GLN A 184 -0.19 13.56 -13.72
CA GLN A 184 -0.76 12.37 -14.34
C GLN A 184 -2.22 12.17 -13.93
N ARG A 185 -2.59 12.39 -12.67
CA ARG A 185 -3.98 12.29 -12.20
C ARG A 185 -4.89 13.20 -13.02
N ASP A 186 -4.50 14.46 -13.15
CA ASP A 186 -5.32 15.48 -13.82
C ASP A 186 -5.34 15.24 -15.34
N ALA A 187 -4.20 14.87 -15.93
CA ALA A 187 -4.10 14.51 -17.34
C ALA A 187 -5.00 13.31 -17.69
N TRP A 188 -4.92 12.21 -16.93
CA TRP A 188 -5.73 11.02 -17.16
C TRP A 188 -7.22 11.26 -16.86
N ALA A 189 -7.57 12.03 -15.83
CA ALA A 189 -8.97 12.41 -15.57
C ALA A 189 -9.56 13.15 -16.78
N SER A 190 -8.87 14.17 -17.28
CA SER A 190 -9.33 14.96 -18.45
C SER A 190 -9.47 14.13 -19.72
N LEU A 191 -8.68 13.07 -19.88
CA LEU A 191 -8.68 12.20 -21.05
C LEU A 191 -9.76 11.09 -20.98
N LEU A 192 -9.98 10.53 -19.78
CA LEU A 192 -10.82 9.37 -19.56
C LEU A 192 -12.28 9.72 -19.23
N ASP A 193 -12.53 10.84 -18.53
CA ASP A 193 -13.87 11.26 -18.13
C ASP A 193 -14.81 11.45 -19.33
N PRO A 194 -14.43 12.18 -20.41
CA PRO A 194 -15.30 12.35 -21.56
C PRO A 194 -15.58 11.05 -22.33
N ALA A 195 -14.77 10.01 -22.10
CA ALA A 195 -14.92 8.70 -22.74
C ALA A 195 -15.63 7.66 -21.85
N GLY A 196 -15.96 7.99 -20.59
CA GLY A 196 -16.52 7.03 -19.62
C GLY A 196 -15.57 5.86 -19.32
N LEU A 197 -14.25 6.08 -19.45
CA LEU A 197 -13.22 5.05 -19.29
C LEU A 197 -12.65 4.96 -17.87
N THR A 198 -12.95 5.92 -17.00
CA THR A 198 -12.43 5.97 -15.61
C THR A 198 -12.79 4.75 -14.76
N ARG A 199 -13.89 4.07 -15.07
CA ARG A 199 -14.25 2.80 -14.42
C ARG A 199 -13.38 1.60 -14.82
N HIS A 200 -12.68 1.68 -15.96
CA HIS A 200 -11.90 0.57 -16.51
C HIS A 200 -10.40 0.72 -16.23
N PHE A 201 -9.92 1.95 -15.99
CA PHE A 201 -8.50 2.23 -15.85
C PHE A 201 -8.21 3.02 -14.58
N ASP A 202 -7.28 2.49 -13.79
CA ASP A 202 -6.63 3.22 -12.70
C ASP A 202 -5.14 3.38 -13.01
N PHE A 203 -4.76 4.49 -13.62
CA PHE A 203 -3.36 4.74 -13.94
C PHE A 203 -2.53 5.01 -12.69
N LEU A 204 -3.07 5.69 -11.67
CA LEU A 204 -2.32 5.99 -10.46
C LEU A 204 -2.09 4.73 -9.61
N GLY A 205 -3.14 3.99 -9.30
CA GLY A 205 -3.06 2.79 -8.46
C GLY A 205 -2.61 1.54 -9.20
N GLY A 206 -2.89 1.44 -10.51
CA GLY A 206 -2.55 0.27 -11.31
C GLY A 206 -1.20 0.34 -12.02
N ALA A 207 -0.65 1.55 -12.24
CA ALA A 207 0.64 1.71 -12.94
C ALA A 207 1.64 2.57 -12.15
N VAL A 208 1.29 3.80 -11.76
CA VAL A 208 2.24 4.76 -11.17
C VAL A 208 2.77 4.27 -9.82
N PHE A 209 1.88 3.99 -8.87
CA PHE A 209 2.30 3.61 -7.52
C PHE A 209 2.96 2.22 -7.45
N PRO A 210 2.46 1.16 -8.12
CA PRO A 210 3.14 -0.13 -8.13
C PRO A 210 4.56 -0.07 -8.69
N GLU A 211 4.79 0.70 -9.76
CA GLU A 211 6.12 0.88 -10.32
C GLU A 211 7.02 1.70 -9.41
N LEU A 212 6.48 2.74 -8.77
CA LEU A 212 7.20 3.50 -7.76
C LEU A 212 7.64 2.60 -6.61
N ALA A 213 6.72 1.85 -6.01
CA ALA A 213 7.01 0.96 -4.91
C ALA A 213 8.10 -0.04 -5.31
N ARG A 214 7.98 -0.64 -6.50
CA ARG A 214 9.00 -1.54 -7.04
C ARG A 214 10.36 -0.85 -7.20
N HIS A 215 10.41 0.33 -7.81
CA HIS A 215 11.65 1.09 -8.01
C HIS A 215 12.31 1.45 -6.68
N LEU A 216 11.54 1.88 -5.67
CA LEU A 216 12.07 2.15 -4.34
C LEU A 216 12.66 0.89 -3.69
N ILE A 217 12.02 -0.26 -3.86
CA ILE A 217 12.45 -1.53 -3.27
C ILE A 217 13.70 -2.09 -3.95
N ASP A 218 13.70 -2.11 -5.28
CA ASP A 218 14.72 -2.80 -6.08
C ASP A 218 15.95 -1.90 -6.31
N GLU A 219 15.75 -0.61 -6.59
CA GLU A 219 16.83 0.31 -7.01
C GLU A 219 17.35 1.20 -5.87
N LEU A 220 16.61 1.30 -4.76
CA LEU A 220 17.02 2.09 -3.58
C LEU A 220 17.06 1.25 -2.28
N PRO A 221 17.78 0.10 -2.24
CA PRO A 221 17.88 -0.75 -1.05
C PRO A 221 18.44 -0.01 0.17
N MET A 222 19.22 1.07 -0.05
CA MET A 222 19.73 1.92 1.02
C MET A 222 18.61 2.51 1.91
N LEU A 223 17.38 2.70 1.39
CA LEU A 223 16.25 3.21 2.16
C LEU A 223 15.92 2.34 3.37
N PHE A 224 16.13 1.03 3.25
CA PHE A 224 15.66 0.04 4.22
C PHE A 224 16.76 -0.49 5.14
N ASN A 225 18.01 -0.02 5.00
CA ASN A 225 19.13 -0.55 5.77
C ASN A 225 19.10 -0.07 7.23
N PRO A 226 18.90 -0.96 8.22
CA PRO A 226 18.85 -0.57 9.63
C PRO A 226 20.24 -0.36 10.26
N GLY A 227 21.33 -0.70 9.56
CA GLY A 227 22.70 -0.67 10.13
C GLY A 227 23.18 0.70 10.60
N ASN A 228 22.59 1.78 10.09
CA ASN A 228 22.69 3.11 10.69
C ASN A 228 21.29 3.55 11.14
N PRO A 229 20.99 3.53 12.45
CA PRO A 229 19.64 3.76 12.93
C PRO A 229 19.18 5.22 12.74
N ASP A 230 20.08 6.21 12.79
CA ASP A 230 19.71 7.61 12.54
C ASP A 230 19.28 7.84 11.09
N ARG A 231 20.06 7.30 10.14
CA ARG A 231 19.69 7.36 8.71
C ARG A 231 18.43 6.57 8.42
N PHE A 232 18.27 5.41 9.06
CA PHE A 232 17.05 4.60 8.92
C PHE A 232 15.82 5.36 9.41
N HIS A 233 15.90 6.02 10.57
CA HIS A 233 14.82 6.85 11.12
C HIS A 233 14.45 7.99 10.15
N GLN A 234 15.44 8.74 9.66
CA GLN A 234 15.23 9.84 8.71
C GLN A 234 14.54 9.34 7.42
N ARG A 235 15.01 8.23 6.85
CA ARG A 235 14.47 7.64 5.62
C ARG A 235 13.06 7.09 5.82
N TYR A 236 12.81 6.44 6.95
CA TYR A 236 11.47 5.98 7.32
C TYR A 236 10.51 7.16 7.49
N SER A 237 10.94 8.22 8.18
CA SER A 237 10.11 9.40 8.42
C SER A 237 9.74 10.08 7.10
N LEU A 238 10.72 10.36 6.24
CA LEU A 238 10.46 10.93 4.91
C LEU A 238 9.54 10.05 4.05
N THR A 239 9.80 8.74 4.00
CA THR A 239 9.08 7.85 3.09
C THR A 239 7.67 7.53 3.60
N VAL A 240 7.57 7.10 4.86
CA VAL A 240 6.34 6.52 5.42
C VAL A 240 5.48 7.54 6.13
N LEU A 241 6.07 8.51 6.84
CA LEU A 241 5.32 9.49 7.62
C LEU A 241 4.98 10.76 6.83
N GLU A 242 5.80 11.13 5.83
CA GLU A 242 5.58 12.34 5.04
C GLU A 242 5.09 12.05 3.62
N PHE A 243 5.86 11.27 2.85
CA PHE A 243 5.58 11.05 1.43
C PHE A 243 4.33 10.19 1.18
N LEU A 244 4.20 9.03 1.85
CA LEU A 244 3.06 8.13 1.65
C LEU A 244 1.70 8.78 1.96
N PRO A 245 1.52 9.54 3.06
CA PRO A 245 0.27 10.26 3.31
C PRO A 245 -0.07 11.30 2.25
N GLN A 246 0.94 12.04 1.74
CA GLN A 246 0.73 12.99 0.64
C GLN A 246 0.31 12.27 -0.65
N PHE A 247 0.90 11.11 -0.95
CA PHE A 247 0.47 10.29 -2.09
C PHE A 247 -0.94 9.72 -1.87
N GLN A 248 -1.27 9.31 -0.65
CA GLN A 248 -2.62 8.83 -0.29
C GLN A 248 -3.68 9.92 -0.44
N ALA A 249 -3.34 11.19 -0.22
CA ALA A 249 -4.27 12.29 -0.52
C ALA A 249 -4.61 12.40 -2.02
N LEU A 250 -3.68 12.00 -2.91
CA LEU A 250 -3.92 11.93 -4.36
C LEU A 250 -4.69 10.66 -4.76
N LEU A 251 -4.45 9.56 -4.04
CA LEU A 251 -5.07 8.26 -4.26
C LEU A 251 -5.61 7.72 -2.92
N PRO A 252 -6.85 8.07 -2.52
CA PRO A 252 -7.39 7.71 -1.19
C PRO A 252 -7.38 6.21 -0.87
N ARG A 253 -7.52 5.37 -1.91
CA ARG A 253 -7.47 3.90 -1.80
C ARG A 253 -6.06 3.31 -1.75
N LEU A 254 -5.02 4.12 -1.55
CA LEU A 254 -3.63 3.65 -1.59
C LEU A 254 -3.37 2.47 -0.64
N SER A 255 -3.97 2.49 0.54
CA SER A 255 -3.85 1.45 1.57
C SER A 255 -4.48 0.11 1.19
N SER A 256 -5.33 0.04 0.16
CA SER A 256 -5.87 -1.22 -0.34
C SER A 256 -4.95 -1.91 -1.36
N LEU A 257 -3.91 -1.22 -1.83
CA LEU A 257 -2.98 -1.77 -2.82
C LEU A 257 -1.94 -2.68 -2.15
N PRO A 258 -1.67 -3.88 -2.70
CA PRO A 258 -0.62 -4.77 -2.18
C PRO A 258 0.76 -4.10 -2.14
N ALA A 259 1.11 -3.33 -3.17
CA ALA A 259 2.38 -2.62 -3.30
C ALA A 259 2.66 -1.65 -2.13
N TYR A 260 1.60 -1.08 -1.53
CA TYR A 260 1.73 -0.15 -0.40
C TYR A 260 2.27 -0.88 0.84
N TRP A 261 1.71 -2.06 1.12
CA TRP A 261 2.14 -2.89 2.23
C TRP A 261 3.48 -3.56 1.98
N GLU A 262 3.78 -3.94 0.73
CA GLU A 262 5.09 -4.46 0.36
C GLU A 262 6.19 -3.44 0.65
N LEU A 263 6.00 -2.17 0.27
CA LEU A 263 6.95 -1.10 0.56
C LEU A 263 7.12 -0.89 2.07
N LYS A 264 6.03 -0.80 2.83
CA LYS A 264 6.11 -0.61 4.30
C LYS A 264 6.81 -1.76 5.00
N ARG A 265 6.53 -3.00 4.58
CA ARG A 265 7.11 -4.22 5.18
C ARG A 265 8.62 -4.33 4.98
N LYS A 266 9.19 -3.66 3.97
CA LYS A 266 10.64 -3.66 3.73
C LYS A 266 11.42 -2.90 4.81
N PHE A 267 10.79 -1.94 5.50
CA PHE A 267 11.37 -1.32 6.68
C PHE A 267 11.35 -2.30 7.86
N ASN A 268 12.51 -2.85 8.20
CA ASN A 268 12.64 -3.79 9.31
C ASN A 268 12.65 -3.06 10.66
N LEU A 269 11.46 -2.65 11.12
CA LEU A 269 11.28 -1.94 12.38
C LEU A 269 11.71 -2.75 13.61
N ALA A 270 11.72 -4.08 13.51
CA ALA A 270 12.16 -4.94 14.60
C ALA A 270 13.67 -4.82 14.85
N VAL A 271 14.48 -4.89 13.78
CA VAL A 271 15.94 -4.72 13.88
C VAL A 271 16.29 -3.29 14.29
N TYR A 272 15.61 -2.29 13.72
CA TYR A 272 15.77 -0.90 14.16
C TYR A 272 15.55 -0.74 15.67
N PHE A 273 14.43 -1.29 16.18
CA PHE A 273 14.13 -1.24 17.61
C PHE A 273 15.19 -1.94 18.46
N GLN A 274 15.73 -3.08 18.02
CA GLN A 274 16.79 -3.79 18.73
C GLN A 274 18.08 -2.98 18.84
N ILE A 275 18.49 -2.31 17.76
CA ILE A 275 19.67 -1.44 17.76
C ILE A 275 19.46 -0.27 18.72
N ARG A 276 18.30 0.41 18.64
CA ARG A 276 17.97 1.52 19.53
C ARG A 276 17.83 1.10 20.99
N LEU A 277 17.28 -0.09 21.24
CA LEU A 277 17.20 -0.66 22.58
C LEU A 277 18.60 -0.77 23.19
N HIS A 278 19.54 -1.38 22.48
CA HIS A 278 20.91 -1.54 22.96
C HIS A 278 21.62 -0.19 23.13
N GLU A 279 21.48 0.74 22.18
CA GLU A 279 22.03 2.10 22.28
C GLU A 279 21.56 2.80 23.56
N VAL A 280 20.24 2.76 23.82
CA VAL A 280 19.60 3.40 24.97
C VAL A 280 19.99 2.75 26.29
N THR A 281 20.00 1.42 26.38
CA THR A 281 20.22 0.73 27.66
C THR A 281 21.69 0.48 27.98
N SER A 282 22.60 0.53 27.01
CA SER A 282 24.03 0.21 27.22
C SER A 282 24.67 0.98 28.39
N SER A 283 24.49 2.31 28.42
CA SER A 283 24.99 3.18 29.49
C SER A 283 24.31 2.89 30.83
N LEU A 284 22.99 2.67 30.80
CA LEU A 284 22.23 2.30 31.99
C LEU A 284 22.70 0.96 32.57
N ASP A 285 22.91 -0.03 31.73
CA ASP A 285 23.34 -1.38 32.11
C ASP A 285 24.72 -1.34 32.78
N GLN A 286 25.62 -0.50 32.28
CA GLN A 286 26.94 -0.28 32.87
C GLN A 286 26.85 0.33 34.27
N GLU A 287 26.03 1.38 34.45
CA GLU A 287 25.89 2.07 35.74
C GLU A 287 25.10 1.23 36.76
N LEU A 288 24.08 0.47 36.34
CA LEU A 288 23.34 -0.45 37.22
C LEU A 288 24.19 -1.67 37.65
N SER A 289 25.22 -2.03 36.88
CA SER A 289 26.15 -3.09 37.22
C SER A 289 27.28 -2.62 38.15
N ALA A 290 27.46 -1.31 38.31
CA ALA A 290 28.45 -0.75 39.23
C ALA A 290 28.00 -0.92 40.68
N CYS A 291 28.93 -1.29 41.56
CA CYS A 291 28.63 -1.45 42.99
C CYS A 291 28.58 -0.09 43.70
N GLY A 292 27.47 0.17 44.40
CA GLY A 292 27.35 1.27 45.36
C GLY A 292 26.89 2.61 44.78
N LEU A 293 26.74 3.60 45.67
CA LEU A 293 26.21 4.93 45.36
C LEU A 293 27.30 5.82 44.74
N SER A 294 27.43 5.76 43.42
CA SER A 294 28.36 6.62 42.68
C SER A 294 27.77 8.02 42.44
N PRO A 295 28.43 9.11 42.88
CA PRO A 295 27.93 10.46 42.68
C PRO A 295 28.00 10.86 41.19
N ALA A 296 26.96 11.51 40.72
CA ALA A 296 26.90 12.13 39.40
C ALA A 296 27.88 13.32 39.32
N PRO A 297 28.46 13.60 38.14
CA PRO A 297 29.33 14.76 37.94
C PRO A 297 28.59 16.08 38.24
N PRO A 298 29.24 17.05 38.91
CA PRO A 298 28.62 18.34 39.22
C PRO A 298 28.37 19.13 37.93
N GLY A 299 27.10 19.47 37.66
CA GLY A 299 26.72 20.47 36.63
C GLY A 299 25.79 20.02 35.50
N GLY A 300 25.20 18.81 35.51
CA GLY A 300 24.42 18.33 34.36
C GLY A 300 23.00 17.77 34.60
N SER A 301 22.63 17.41 35.83
CA SER A 301 21.38 16.69 36.11
C SER A 301 20.79 17.08 37.47
N ALA A 302 19.47 17.04 37.62
CA ALA A 302 18.78 17.18 38.90
C ALA A 302 19.12 16.03 39.87
N CYS A 303 19.65 14.92 39.34
CA CYS A 303 20.01 13.73 40.09
C CYS A 303 21.47 13.74 40.56
N ARG A 304 21.67 13.18 41.74
CA ARG A 304 22.93 13.08 42.47
C ARG A 304 23.62 11.73 42.26
N LEU A 305 22.93 10.69 41.79
CA LEU A 305 23.53 9.40 41.46
C LEU A 305 23.67 9.19 39.95
N LYS A 306 24.77 8.53 39.55
CA LYS A 306 25.01 8.20 38.13
C LYS A 306 23.93 7.28 37.56
N ALA A 307 23.54 6.24 38.29
CA ALA A 307 22.50 5.30 37.87
C ALA A 307 21.17 6.00 37.53
N THR A 308 20.73 6.93 38.38
CA THR A 308 19.51 7.72 38.16
C THR A 308 19.65 8.66 36.98
N SER A 309 20.81 9.33 36.86
CA SER A 309 21.07 10.21 35.72
C SER A 309 21.08 9.45 34.38
N ALA A 310 21.65 8.24 34.35
CA ALA A 310 21.67 7.36 33.18
C ALA A 310 20.26 6.84 32.84
N ALA A 311 19.45 6.53 33.85
CA ALA A 311 18.06 6.13 33.66
C ALA A 311 17.22 7.24 33.04
N LEU A 312 17.32 8.47 33.55
CA LEU A 312 16.62 9.61 33.00
C LEU A 312 17.09 9.94 31.57
N ALA A 313 18.40 9.89 31.32
CA ALA A 313 18.95 10.08 29.97
C ALA A 313 18.42 9.01 28.99
N ALA A 314 18.36 7.75 29.41
CA ALA A 314 17.80 6.66 28.63
C ALA A 314 16.31 6.92 28.32
N LEU A 315 15.52 7.28 29.34
CA LEU A 315 14.09 7.60 29.18
C LEU A 315 13.87 8.78 28.23
N SER A 316 14.63 9.87 28.37
CA SER A 316 14.55 11.01 27.45
C SER A 316 14.94 10.62 26.02
N ARG A 317 15.95 9.74 25.83
CA ARG A 317 16.38 9.27 24.51
C ARG A 317 15.33 8.40 23.83
N VAL A 318 14.63 7.53 24.57
CA VAL A 318 13.53 6.68 24.03
C VAL A 318 12.46 7.52 23.33
N TRP A 319 12.10 8.66 23.93
CA TRP A 319 11.02 9.51 23.44
C TRP A 319 11.50 10.68 22.58
N CYS A 320 12.80 10.78 22.32
CA CYS A 320 13.37 11.77 21.42
C CYS A 320 12.74 11.65 20.01
N PRO A 321 12.36 12.75 19.34
CA PRO A 321 11.80 12.73 17.98
C PRO A 321 12.68 12.02 16.95
N GLU A 322 14.00 12.02 17.14
CA GLU A 322 14.98 11.37 16.24
C GLU A 322 15.12 9.85 16.45
N VAL A 323 14.49 9.31 17.50
CA VAL A 323 14.56 7.88 17.87
C VAL A 323 13.17 7.25 17.81
N HIS A 324 12.18 7.95 18.33
CA HIS A 324 10.80 7.48 18.40
C HIS A 324 10.20 7.36 16.99
N LEU A 325 9.53 6.24 16.75
CA LEU A 325 8.73 5.99 15.58
C LEU A 325 7.30 5.65 16.04
N PRO A 326 6.25 6.28 15.50
CA PRO A 326 4.87 6.03 15.92
C PRO A 326 4.45 4.55 15.83
N ALA A 327 4.92 3.84 14.80
CA ALA A 327 4.65 2.41 14.62
C ALA A 327 5.24 1.51 15.71
N LEU A 328 6.16 2.05 16.53
CA LEU A 328 6.85 1.35 17.61
C LEU A 328 6.47 1.87 19.00
N THR A 329 5.49 2.78 19.11
CA THR A 329 5.12 3.42 20.39
C THR A 329 4.85 2.39 21.49
N GLY A 330 4.09 1.32 21.22
CA GLY A 330 3.84 0.27 22.21
C GLY A 330 5.11 -0.46 22.70
N ARG A 331 6.12 -0.63 21.82
CA ARG A 331 7.40 -1.24 22.20
C ARG A 331 8.28 -0.28 23.00
N PHE A 332 8.32 0.99 22.62
CA PHE A 332 9.04 2.02 23.37
C PHE A 332 8.41 2.28 24.75
N TRP A 333 7.09 2.15 24.87
CA TRP A 333 6.40 2.17 26.16
C TRP A 333 6.80 1.00 27.05
N LYS A 334 6.78 -0.22 26.52
CA LYS A 334 7.26 -1.38 27.28
C LYS A 334 8.71 -1.21 27.74
N LEU A 335 9.57 -0.63 26.90
CA LEU A 335 10.95 -0.31 27.28
C LEU A 335 11.02 0.74 28.39
N THR A 336 10.17 1.77 28.34
CA THR A 336 10.06 2.81 29.38
C THR A 336 9.77 2.17 30.74
N LEU A 337 8.75 1.31 30.82
CA LEU A 337 8.40 0.59 32.05
C LEU A 337 9.53 -0.33 32.51
N LEU A 338 10.16 -1.05 31.57
CA LEU A 338 11.30 -1.92 31.89
C LEU A 338 12.46 -1.15 32.52
N ILE A 339 12.80 0.03 31.99
CA ILE A 339 13.85 0.89 32.56
C ILE A 339 13.49 1.28 33.99
N ILE A 340 12.26 1.74 34.23
CA ILE A 340 11.78 2.14 35.56
C ILE A 340 11.86 0.97 36.54
N CYS A 341 11.32 -0.20 36.20
CA CYS A 341 11.35 -1.38 37.07
C CYS A 341 12.78 -1.85 37.38
N ARG A 342 13.67 -1.84 36.39
CA ARG A 342 15.07 -2.24 36.58
C ARG A 342 15.82 -1.29 37.51
N CYS A 343 15.56 0.01 37.39
CA CYS A 343 16.10 1.00 38.32
C CYS A 343 15.53 0.82 39.72
N GLY A 344 14.22 0.60 39.86
CA GLY A 344 13.57 0.32 41.13
C GLY A 344 14.22 -0.85 41.87
N ALA A 345 14.35 -2.00 41.20
CA ALA A 345 14.99 -3.19 41.78
C ALA A 345 16.45 -2.96 42.20
N HIS A 346 17.21 -2.16 41.43
CA HIS A 346 18.58 -1.80 41.79
C HIS A 346 18.63 -0.93 43.06
N PHE A 347 17.74 0.06 43.16
CA PHE A 347 17.67 0.93 44.34
C PHE A 347 17.14 0.22 45.59
N GLU A 348 16.22 -0.74 45.44
CA GLU A 348 15.80 -1.62 46.54
C GLU A 348 16.96 -2.45 47.10
N GLY A 349 17.81 -3.01 46.22
CA GLY A 349 19.03 -3.70 46.64
C GLY A 349 19.99 -2.78 47.38
N LEU A 350 20.23 -1.57 46.85
CA LEU A 350 21.06 -0.57 47.52
C LEU A 350 20.49 -0.12 48.87
N ALA A 351 19.15 -0.06 49.00
CA ALA A 351 18.48 0.28 50.24
C ALA A 351 18.64 -0.81 51.31
N ALA A 352 18.59 -2.08 50.90
CA ALA A 352 18.85 -3.22 51.80
C ALA A 352 20.30 -3.24 52.33
N ASP A 353 21.24 -2.73 51.54
CA ASP A 353 22.67 -2.64 51.90
C ASP A 353 23.03 -1.38 52.73
N ILE A 354 22.05 -0.55 53.11
CA ILE A 354 22.31 0.63 53.94
C ILE A 354 22.65 0.17 55.37
N GLY A 355 23.93 0.30 55.73
CA GLY A 355 24.40 0.04 57.09
C GLY A 355 23.83 1.01 58.15
N THR A 356 24.05 0.69 59.43
CA THR A 356 23.63 1.53 60.57
C THR A 356 24.67 2.60 60.91
N GLY A 357 24.25 3.81 61.31
CA GLY A 357 25.13 4.91 61.74
C GLY A 357 25.02 6.16 60.86
N GLU A 358 25.85 7.19 61.10
CA GLU A 358 25.80 8.48 60.39
C GLU A 358 25.99 8.34 58.87
N GLU A 359 26.91 7.47 58.43
CA GLU A 359 27.14 7.21 57.01
C GLU A 359 25.96 6.45 56.37
N GLY A 360 25.26 5.61 57.13
CA GLY A 360 24.02 4.95 56.71
C GLY A 360 22.89 5.95 56.48
N VAL A 361 22.70 6.87 57.44
CA VAL A 361 21.72 7.97 57.32
C VAL A 361 22.05 8.86 56.13
N ARG A 362 23.33 9.18 55.91
CA ARG A 362 23.77 9.99 54.76
C ARG A 362 23.46 9.32 53.42
N ARG A 363 23.66 8.01 53.31
CA ARG A 363 23.32 7.22 52.11
C ARG A 363 21.83 7.10 51.89
N ALA A 364 21.05 6.89 52.94
CA ALA A 364 19.58 6.87 52.88
C ALA A 364 19.01 8.21 52.41
N LEU A 365 19.51 9.33 52.96
CA LEU A 365 19.11 10.67 52.55
C LEU A 365 19.48 10.96 51.08
N LEU A 366 20.66 10.50 50.64
CA LEU A 366 21.09 10.64 49.25
C LEU A 366 20.15 9.88 48.30
N LEU A 367 19.85 8.62 48.62
CA LEU A 367 18.97 7.77 47.83
C LEU A 367 17.54 8.33 47.78
N ALA A 368 16.98 8.72 48.93
CA ALA A 368 15.62 9.26 49.00
C ALA A 368 15.46 10.58 48.22
N ALA A 369 16.45 11.48 48.33
CA ALA A 369 16.45 12.72 47.56
C ALA A 369 16.52 12.45 46.04
N ASP A 370 17.29 11.45 45.64
CA ASP A 370 17.48 11.11 44.23
C ASP A 370 16.26 10.42 43.61
N LEU A 371 15.62 9.52 44.36
CA LEU A 371 14.36 8.89 43.95
C LEU A 371 13.22 9.90 43.83
N ALA A 372 13.13 10.87 44.75
CA ALA A 372 12.15 11.95 44.66
C ALA A 372 12.37 12.81 43.42
N ALA A 373 13.63 13.16 43.11
CA ALA A 373 13.99 13.89 41.90
C ALA A 373 13.68 13.08 40.63
N ALA A 374 14.01 11.79 40.61
CA ALA A 374 13.71 10.89 39.49
C ALA A 374 12.22 10.78 39.22
N LYS A 375 11.40 10.60 40.26
CA LYS A 375 9.94 10.53 40.15
C LYS A 375 9.37 11.81 39.53
N ALA A 376 9.80 12.98 40.01
CA ALA A 376 9.35 14.25 39.47
C ALA A 376 9.70 14.40 37.98
N GLU A 377 10.93 14.02 37.59
CA GLU A 377 11.40 14.13 36.20
C GLU A 377 10.73 13.12 35.27
N ILE A 378 10.46 11.88 35.74
CA ILE A 378 9.72 10.88 34.97
C ILE A 378 8.29 11.36 34.69
N LEU A 379 7.60 11.92 35.69
CA LEU A 379 6.27 12.48 35.52
C LEU A 379 6.28 13.66 34.54
N ARG A 380 7.32 14.51 34.61
CA ARG A 380 7.51 15.61 33.66
C ARG A 380 7.71 15.10 32.24
N LEU A 381 8.62 14.15 32.03
CA LEU A 381 8.86 13.53 30.73
C LEU A 381 7.58 12.88 30.16
N PHE A 382 6.78 12.24 31.03
CA PHE A 382 5.52 11.66 30.62
C PHE A 382 4.54 12.71 30.09
N SER A 383 4.33 13.78 30.85
CA SER A 383 3.42 14.87 30.47
C SER A 383 3.89 15.59 29.20
N ASP A 384 5.19 15.87 29.09
CA ASP A 384 5.74 16.71 28.02
C ASP A 384 5.92 15.94 26.70
N SER A 385 6.38 14.69 26.76
CA SER A 385 6.88 13.96 25.58
C SER A 385 6.11 12.69 25.24
N VAL A 386 5.50 12.04 26.24
CA VAL A 386 4.89 10.72 26.07
C VAL A 386 3.41 10.87 25.75
N GLN A 387 2.67 11.56 26.63
CA GLN A 387 1.23 11.80 26.50
C GLN A 387 0.79 12.31 25.11
N PRO A 388 1.41 13.36 24.51
CA PRO A 388 0.98 13.84 23.20
C PRO A 388 1.13 12.78 22.09
N LYS A 389 2.12 11.89 22.19
CA LYS A 389 2.39 10.86 21.17
C LYS A 389 1.43 9.68 21.24
N PHE A 390 0.70 9.55 22.35
CA PHE A 390 -0.38 8.57 22.49
C PHE A 390 -1.72 9.10 21.97
N ALA A 391 -1.97 10.40 22.05
CA ALA A 391 -3.17 11.00 21.46
C ALA A 391 -3.24 10.80 19.94
N ASP A 392 -2.08 10.80 19.26
CA ASP A 392 -1.98 10.67 17.79
C ASP A 392 -2.01 9.21 17.28
N LEU A 393 -2.04 8.20 18.16
CA LEU A 393 -2.11 6.80 17.73
C LEU A 393 -3.51 6.48 17.21
N PRO A 394 -3.67 6.04 15.94
CA PRO A 394 -4.97 5.60 15.45
C PRO A 394 -5.48 4.48 16.35
N LEU A 395 -6.73 4.62 16.79
CA LEU A 395 -7.46 3.55 17.44
C LEU A 395 -7.49 2.40 16.43
N ALA A 396 -6.88 1.27 16.79
CA ALA A 396 -7.19 0.04 16.07
C ALA A 396 -8.71 -0.12 16.18
N ASP A 397 -9.38 -0.29 15.02
CA ASP A 397 -10.82 -0.53 14.85
C ASP A 397 -11.71 0.67 14.48
N ALA A 398 -11.24 1.64 13.70
CA ALA A 398 -12.09 2.69 13.09
C ALA A 398 -12.39 2.44 11.59
N ASP A 399 -12.65 1.18 11.19
CA ASP A 399 -13.15 0.86 9.84
C ASP A 399 -14.67 1.07 9.70
N ASP A 400 -15.40 1.36 10.79
CA ASP A 400 -16.83 1.67 10.77
C ASP A 400 -17.09 3.17 10.97
N ALA A 401 -17.72 3.78 9.96
CA ALA A 401 -17.87 5.23 9.80
C ALA A 401 -18.85 5.93 10.79
N ASP A 402 -19.26 5.29 11.89
CA ASP A 402 -20.23 5.82 12.86
C ASP A 402 -19.65 6.12 14.26
N GLU A 403 -18.36 5.88 14.53
CA GLU A 403 -17.77 5.94 15.89
C GLU A 403 -16.92 7.20 16.21
N ALA A 404 -17.19 8.37 15.61
CA ALA A 404 -16.42 9.58 15.93
C ALA A 404 -16.58 10.03 17.41
N GLY A 405 -17.69 9.69 18.06
CA GLY A 405 -17.93 9.97 19.49
C GLY A 405 -17.30 8.97 20.46
N ASP A 406 -17.07 7.73 20.04
CA ASP A 406 -16.52 6.64 20.87
C ASP A 406 -14.98 6.64 20.88
N ALA A 407 -14.38 7.15 19.81
CA ALA A 407 -12.94 7.33 19.70
C ALA A 407 -12.32 8.18 20.83
N GLY A 408 -13.00 9.25 21.25
CA GLY A 408 -12.55 10.11 22.35
C GLY A 408 -12.58 9.40 23.71
N SER A 409 -13.60 8.56 23.95
CA SER A 409 -13.73 7.78 25.18
C SER A 409 -12.66 6.69 25.27
N LYS A 410 -12.45 5.94 24.16
CA LYS A 410 -11.41 4.91 24.07
C LYS A 410 -9.99 5.46 24.22
N SER A 411 -9.72 6.67 23.72
CA SER A 411 -8.43 7.35 23.91
C SER A 411 -8.22 7.75 25.36
N ALA A 412 -9.24 8.33 26.02
CA ALA A 412 -9.15 8.74 27.41
C ALA A 412 -8.98 7.54 28.37
N GLU A 413 -9.70 6.44 28.13
CA GLU A 413 -9.55 5.19 28.88
C GLU A 413 -8.13 4.61 28.72
N ARG A 414 -7.59 4.63 27.50
CA ARG A 414 -6.22 4.18 27.22
C ARG A 414 -5.18 5.01 27.95
N ASP A 415 -5.30 6.34 27.91
CA ASP A 415 -4.40 7.25 28.63
C ASP A 415 -4.49 7.06 30.15
N GLN A 416 -5.69 6.80 30.66
CA GLN A 416 -5.91 6.50 32.07
C GLN A 416 -5.27 5.15 32.47
N LEU A 417 -5.37 4.10 31.65
CA LEU A 417 -4.70 2.82 31.88
C LEU A 417 -3.17 2.97 31.89
N PHE A 418 -2.61 3.79 30.98
CA PHE A 418 -1.17 4.05 30.95
C PHE A 418 -0.69 4.85 32.16
N LEU A 419 -1.45 5.87 32.56
CA LEU A 419 -1.17 6.63 33.77
C LEU A 419 -1.24 5.76 35.03
N THR A 420 -2.24 4.88 35.13
CA THR A 420 -2.35 3.93 36.25
C THR A 420 -1.13 3.01 36.29
N ALA A 421 -0.75 2.40 35.16
CA ALA A 421 0.43 1.52 35.10
C ALA A 421 1.74 2.25 35.45
N LEU A 422 1.90 3.50 35.01
CA LEU A 422 3.05 4.33 35.39
C LEU A 422 3.03 4.67 36.88
N THR A 423 1.86 5.02 37.41
CA THR A 423 1.69 5.37 38.83
C THR A 423 1.98 4.16 39.71
N ASP A 424 1.51 2.97 39.32
CA ASP A 424 1.79 1.71 40.00
C ASP A 424 3.28 1.34 39.95
N CYS A 425 3.99 1.66 38.86
CA CYS A 425 5.45 1.46 38.78
C CYS A 425 6.27 2.50 39.58
N LEU A 426 5.68 3.65 39.89
CA LEU A 426 6.31 4.76 40.63
C LEU A 426 5.91 4.79 42.12
N ALA A 427 4.94 3.97 42.51
CA ALA A 427 4.54 3.72 43.89
C ALA A 427 5.44 2.65 44.49
#